data_AF-A0A0N5BBZ9-F1
#
_entry.id   AF-A0A0N5BBZ9-F1
#
_cell.length_a   1.000
_cell.length_b   1.000
_cell.length_c   1.000
_cell.angle_alpha   90.00
_cell.angle_beta   90.00
_cell.angle_gamma   90.00
#
_symmetry.space_group_name_H-M   'P 1'
#
loop_
_entity.id
_entity.type
_entity.pdbx_description
1 polymer ?
#
loop_
_entity_poly.entity_id
_entity_poly.type
_entity_poly.pdbx_seq_one_letter_code
_entity_poly.pdbx_strand_id
1 'polypeptide(L)'
;MDPNEPLHDPMDHVERGIKELKECFNRDAVYMFEAVEECVNEIVVWQIVSQPNFNRIKEHSKQIRALKNNFQKKFELTVARWIWELQEEVGAEVIHPIEKIKNLFFNKQGITRQDFRNLVGMKFGQFLKKSEFVTFFEFVGESKIILKKIENEEDIFSNGD
;
A
#
# COMPACT_ATOMS: atom_id res chain seq x y z
N MET A 1 -37.95 -16.92 -4.64
CA MET A 1 -37.06 -15.82 -5.02
C MET A 1 -37.94 -14.71 -5.55
N ASP A 2 -37.93 -13.57 -4.87
CA ASP A 2 -38.72 -12.41 -5.26
C ASP A 2 -38.03 -11.74 -6.47
N PRO A 3 -38.67 -11.65 -7.64
CA PRO A 3 -38.07 -11.05 -8.83
C PRO A 3 -37.95 -9.52 -8.74
N ASN A 4 -38.37 -8.90 -7.62
CA ASN A 4 -38.23 -7.46 -7.37
C ASN A 4 -37.14 -7.11 -6.35
N GLU A 5 -36.31 -8.06 -5.94
CA GLU A 5 -35.13 -7.73 -5.14
C GLU A 5 -34.16 -6.94 -6.04
N PRO A 6 -33.86 -5.66 -5.75
CA PRO A 6 -32.96 -4.89 -6.58
C PRO A 6 -31.63 -5.62 -6.56
N LEU A 7 -31.15 -6.06 -7.74
CA LEU A 7 -29.76 -6.44 -7.89
C LEU A 7 -28.96 -5.20 -7.49
N HIS A 8 -28.43 -5.17 -6.26
CA HIS A 8 -27.46 -4.18 -5.87
C HIS A 8 -26.28 -4.35 -6.81
N ASP A 9 -26.07 -3.36 -7.67
CA ASP A 9 -25.07 -3.42 -8.73
C ASP A 9 -23.69 -3.56 -8.07
N PRO A 10 -22.90 -4.59 -8.41
CA PRO A 10 -21.52 -4.74 -7.92
C PRO A 10 -20.69 -3.46 -8.14
N MET A 11 -21.03 -2.63 -9.13
CA MET A 11 -20.40 -1.32 -9.31
C MET A 11 -20.68 -0.33 -8.17
N ASP A 12 -21.86 -0.35 -7.54
CA ASP A 12 -22.21 0.55 -6.44
C ASP A 12 -21.34 0.30 -5.19
N HIS A 13 -20.91 -0.94 -4.99
CA HIS A 13 -20.00 -1.31 -3.90
C HIS A 13 -18.57 -0.88 -4.19
N VAL A 14 -18.12 -1.02 -5.44
CA VAL A 14 -16.80 -0.57 -5.89
C VAL A 14 -16.68 0.96 -5.86
N GLU A 15 -17.70 1.69 -6.33
CA GLU A 15 -17.72 3.15 -6.30
C GLU A 15 -17.72 3.71 -4.88
N ARG A 16 -18.46 3.07 -3.97
CA ARG A 16 -18.48 3.43 -2.55
C ARG A 16 -17.14 3.17 -1.88
N GLY A 17 -16.51 2.02 -2.16
CA GLY A 17 -15.16 1.71 -1.68
C GLY A 17 -14.10 2.70 -2.20
N ILE A 18 -14.19 3.12 -3.47
CA ILE A 18 -13.31 4.15 -4.05
C ILE A 18 -13.54 5.52 -3.39
N LYS A 19 -14.79 5.87 -3.10
CA LYS A 19 -15.16 7.13 -2.43
C LYS A 19 -14.68 7.15 -0.98
N GLU A 20 -14.91 6.08 -0.22
CA GLU A 20 -14.44 5.91 1.15
C GLU A 20 -12.91 5.91 1.22
N LEU A 21 -12.23 5.25 0.27
CA LEU A 21 -10.78 5.31 0.14
C LEU A 21 -10.29 6.75 -0.10
N LYS A 22 -10.93 7.50 -1.01
CA LYS A 22 -10.59 8.91 -1.28
C LYS A 22 -10.84 9.80 -0.07
N GLU A 23 -11.96 9.61 0.63
CA GLU A 23 -12.31 10.39 1.81
C GLU A 23 -11.38 10.10 2.99
N CYS A 24 -11.04 8.83 3.23
CA CYS A 24 -10.03 8.44 4.23
C CYS A 24 -8.65 8.97 3.86
N PHE A 25 -8.23 8.87 2.60
CA PHE A 25 -6.93 9.39 2.15
C PHE A 25 -6.85 10.91 2.34
N ASN A 26 -7.92 11.63 1.99
CA ASN A 26 -7.99 13.08 2.19
C ASN A 26 -7.98 13.46 3.67
N ARG A 27 -8.75 12.76 4.52
CA ARG A 27 -8.78 13.03 5.96
C ARG A 27 -7.43 12.76 6.63
N ASP A 28 -6.82 11.63 6.34
CA ASP A 28 -5.54 11.22 6.90
C ASP A 28 -4.38 12.11 6.39
N ALA A 29 -4.45 12.58 5.14
CA ALA A 29 -3.49 13.52 4.58
C ALA A 29 -3.63 14.92 5.19
N VAL A 30 -4.87 15.41 5.35
CA VAL A 30 -5.16 16.68 6.04
C VAL A 30 -4.63 16.62 7.47
N TYR A 31 -4.93 15.56 8.21
CA TYR A 31 -4.44 15.38 9.57
C TYR A 31 -2.91 15.35 9.63
N MET A 32 -2.24 14.64 8.71
CA MET A 32 -0.78 14.63 8.69
C MET A 32 -0.19 16.03 8.48
N PHE A 33 -0.82 16.84 7.62
CA PHE A 33 -0.40 18.22 7.41
C PHE A 33 -0.60 19.06 8.67
N GLU A 34 -1.80 19.00 9.27
CA GLU A 34 -2.14 19.70 10.52
C GLU A 34 -1.21 19.31 11.68
N ALA A 35 -0.95 18.01 11.85
CA ALA A 35 -0.06 17.51 12.91
C ALA A 35 1.39 17.93 12.70
N VAL A 36 1.85 18.07 11.45
CA VAL A 36 3.18 18.60 11.12
C VAL A 36 3.24 20.10 11.42
N GLU A 37 2.23 20.87 11.01
CA GLU A 37 2.13 22.29 11.34
C GLU A 37 2.10 22.53 12.85
N GLU A 38 1.35 21.73 13.60
CA GLU A 38 1.29 21.81 15.05
C GLU A 38 2.62 21.47 15.71
N CYS A 39 3.34 20.45 15.23
CA CYS A 39 4.71 20.17 15.67
C CYS A 39 5.66 21.34 15.41
N VAL A 40 5.57 21.98 14.23
CA VAL A 40 6.40 23.14 13.86
C VAL A 40 6.09 24.33 14.76
N ASN A 41 4.80 24.61 14.99
CA ASN A 41 4.36 25.72 15.86
C ASN A 41 4.85 25.53 17.30
N GLU A 42 4.73 24.32 17.86
CA GLU A 42 5.27 24.02 19.19
C GLU A 42 6.79 24.23 19.24
N ILE A 43 7.56 23.80 18.23
CA ILE A 43 9.02 24.05 18.17
C ILE A 43 9.33 25.55 18.13
N VAL A 44 8.60 26.33 17.33
CA VAL A 44 8.77 27.79 17.26
C VAL A 44 8.46 28.45 18.60
N VAL A 45 7.37 28.05 19.26
CA VAL A 45 7.01 28.53 20.60
C VAL A 45 8.14 28.20 21.58
N TRP A 46 8.73 27.01 21.53
CA TRP A 46 9.85 26.65 22.40
C TRP A 46 11.08 27.55 22.20
N GLN A 47 11.38 27.94 20.96
CA GLN A 47 12.46 28.88 20.66
C GLN A 47 12.21 30.27 21.26
N ILE A 48 10.95 30.66 21.41
CA ILE A 48 10.55 31.98 21.93
C ILE A 48 10.43 31.99 23.46
N VAL A 49 9.75 31.00 24.06
CA VAL A 49 9.42 31.00 25.50
C VAL A 49 10.21 29.99 26.33
N SER A 50 11.09 29.18 25.74
CA SER A 50 11.95 28.19 26.43
C SER A 50 11.19 27.19 27.32
N GLN A 51 9.91 26.94 27.03
CA GLN A 51 9.07 25.95 27.73
C GLN A 51 8.67 24.82 26.78
N PRO A 52 9.42 23.71 26.76
CA PRO A 52 9.15 22.64 25.83
C PRO A 52 8.01 21.72 26.30
N ASN A 53 6.95 21.62 25.51
CA ASN A 53 5.87 20.64 25.70
C ASN A 53 6.18 19.33 24.96
N PHE A 54 7.27 18.67 25.37
CA PHE A 54 7.78 17.46 24.71
C PHE A 54 6.76 16.33 24.59
N ASN A 55 5.80 16.25 25.52
CA ASN A 55 4.78 15.21 25.52
C ASN A 55 3.87 15.34 24.29
N ARG A 56 3.42 16.56 23.97
CA ARG A 56 2.54 16.83 22.83
C ARG A 56 3.23 16.58 21.49
N ILE A 57 4.46 17.06 21.32
CA ILE A 57 5.26 16.77 20.10
C ILE A 57 5.50 15.27 19.95
N LYS A 58 5.80 14.56 21.04
CA LYS A 58 6.00 13.10 21.01
C LYS A 58 4.74 12.37 20.59
N GLU A 59 3.57 12.81 21.04
CA GLU A 59 2.28 12.23 20.68
C GLU A 59 1.96 12.42 19.19
N HIS A 60 2.02 13.66 18.68
CA HIS A 60 1.80 13.95 17.27
C HIS A 60 2.82 13.22 16.37
N SER A 61 4.10 13.20 16.78
CA SER A 61 5.14 12.44 16.05
C SER A 61 4.84 10.95 15.96
N LYS A 62 4.24 10.36 17.01
CA LYS A 62 3.83 8.95 17.01
C LYS A 62 2.67 8.72 16.04
N GLN A 63 1.68 9.61 16.03
CA GLN A 63 0.52 9.51 15.14
C GLN A 63 0.90 9.73 13.67
N ILE A 64 1.73 10.75 13.36
CA ILE A 64 2.28 10.98 12.01
C ILE A 64 3.02 9.73 11.53
N ARG A 65 3.84 9.11 12.38
CA ARG A 65 4.55 7.88 12.04
C ARG A 65 3.59 6.73 11.75
N ALA A 66 2.53 6.57 12.56
CA ALA A 66 1.53 5.54 12.35
C ALA A 66 0.81 5.72 11.01
N LEU A 67 0.37 6.94 10.70
CA LEU A 67 -0.28 7.25 9.42
C LEU A 67 0.65 7.03 8.24
N LYS A 68 1.90 7.52 8.31
CA LYS A 68 2.91 7.27 7.28
C LYS A 68 3.09 5.77 7.02
N ASN A 69 3.17 4.97 8.09
CA ASN A 69 3.30 3.52 7.97
C ASN A 69 2.07 2.88 7.31
N ASN A 70 0.86 3.33 7.65
CA ASN A 70 -0.38 2.85 7.04
C ASN A 70 -0.44 3.19 5.55
N PHE A 71 -0.09 4.41 5.17
CA PHE A 71 -0.01 4.82 3.76
C PHE A 71 1.02 4.01 2.99
N GLN A 72 2.22 3.83 3.56
CA GLN A 72 3.26 3.02 2.94
C GLN A 72 2.77 1.58 2.75
N LYS A 73 2.13 0.98 3.77
CA LYS A 73 1.60 -0.39 3.70
C LYS A 73 0.54 -0.53 2.60
N LYS A 74 -0.40 0.42 2.52
CA LYS A 74 -1.43 0.42 1.47
C LYS A 74 -0.81 0.55 0.07
N PHE A 75 0.11 1.48 -0.11
CA PHE A 75 0.85 1.64 -1.37
C PHE A 75 1.58 0.36 -1.78
N GLU A 76 2.30 -0.25 -0.84
CA GLU A 76 3.05 -1.47 -1.08
C GLU A 76 2.14 -2.67 -1.43
N LEU A 77 0.98 -2.80 -0.79
CA LEU A 77 -0.02 -3.80 -1.15
C LEU A 77 -0.54 -3.59 -2.58
N THR A 78 -0.78 -2.34 -2.98
CA THR A 78 -1.16 -2.01 -4.36
C THR A 78 -0.07 -2.39 -5.35
N VAL A 79 1.20 -2.12 -5.04
CA VAL A 79 2.34 -2.53 -5.89
C VAL A 79 2.44 -4.05 -5.99
N ALA A 80 2.28 -4.77 -4.88
CA ALA A 80 2.27 -6.23 -4.88
C ALA A 80 1.14 -6.79 -5.76
N ARG A 81 -0.06 -6.21 -5.66
CA ARG A 81 -1.20 -6.55 -6.53
C ARG A 81 -0.86 -6.34 -8.01
N TRP A 82 -0.29 -5.19 -8.39
CA TRP A 82 0.07 -4.95 -9.79
C TRP A 82 1.10 -5.94 -10.34
N ILE A 83 2.03 -6.40 -9.49
CA ILE A 83 2.98 -7.45 -9.89
C ILE A 83 2.27 -8.80 -10.01
N TRP A 84 1.34 -9.10 -9.11
CA TRP A 84 0.53 -10.31 -9.15
C TRP A 84 -0.36 -10.38 -10.41
N GLU A 85 -0.97 -9.27 -10.82
CA GLU A 85 -1.77 -9.14 -12.04
C GLU A 85 -1.00 -9.45 -13.34
N LEU A 86 0.34 -9.51 -13.29
CA LEU A 86 1.15 -9.99 -14.41
C LEU A 86 0.90 -11.47 -14.73
N GLN A 87 0.22 -12.22 -13.85
CA GLN A 87 -0.17 -13.61 -14.08
C GLN A 87 -1.00 -13.81 -15.35
N GLU A 88 -1.76 -12.80 -15.79
CA GLU A 88 -2.51 -12.84 -17.05
C GLU A 88 -1.58 -12.91 -18.27
N GLU A 89 -0.35 -12.40 -18.14
CA GLU A 89 0.64 -12.35 -19.21
C GLU A 89 1.63 -13.50 -19.13
N VAL A 90 2.02 -13.91 -17.91
CA VAL A 90 3.06 -14.93 -17.71
C VAL A 90 2.50 -16.30 -17.36
N GLY A 91 1.23 -16.40 -16.98
CA GLY A 91 0.58 -17.61 -16.47
C GLY A 91 0.71 -17.72 -14.94
N ALA A 92 -0.43 -17.82 -14.25
CA ALA A 92 -0.53 -18.15 -12.84
C ALA A 92 0.04 -19.56 -12.57
N GLU A 93 0.54 -19.80 -11.35
CA GLU A 93 1.08 -21.09 -10.88
C GLU A 93 2.32 -21.62 -11.63
N VAL A 94 2.74 -20.96 -12.71
CA VAL A 94 3.98 -21.26 -13.42
C VAL A 94 5.16 -20.63 -12.68
N ILE A 95 6.27 -21.36 -12.63
CA ILE A 95 7.52 -20.88 -12.02
C ILE A 95 8.22 -19.92 -12.99
N HIS A 96 8.37 -18.66 -12.57
CA HIS A 96 8.97 -17.60 -13.36
C HIS A 96 10.30 -17.12 -12.76
N PRO A 97 11.31 -16.79 -13.58
CA PRO A 97 12.47 -16.06 -13.09
C PRO A 97 12.05 -14.68 -12.56
N ILE A 98 12.51 -14.31 -11.36
CA ILE A 98 12.21 -12.99 -10.74
C ILE A 98 12.65 -11.85 -11.66
N GLU A 99 13.77 -12.01 -12.37
CA GLU A 99 14.27 -11.02 -13.31
C GLU A 99 13.30 -10.76 -14.47
N LYS A 100 12.59 -11.80 -14.94
CA LYS A 100 11.58 -11.68 -15.99
C LYS A 100 10.38 -10.87 -15.50
N ILE A 101 9.84 -11.22 -14.33
CA ILE A 101 8.72 -10.50 -13.70
C ILE A 101 9.09 -9.03 -13.45
N LYS A 102 10.29 -8.79 -12.93
CA LYS A 102 10.80 -7.45 -12.68
C LYS A 102 10.86 -6.59 -13.95
N ASN A 103 11.44 -7.12 -15.01
CA ASN A 103 11.55 -6.38 -16.27
C ASN A 103 10.17 -6.13 -16.89
N LEU A 104 9.25 -7.10 -16.81
CA LEU A 104 7.89 -6.93 -17.28
C LEU A 104 7.16 -5.83 -16.51
N PHE A 105 7.23 -5.88 -15.17
CA PHE A 105 6.64 -4.87 -14.29
C PHE A 105 7.16 -3.47 -14.60
N PHE A 106 8.49 -3.30 -14.67
CA PHE A 106 9.10 -1.99 -14.95
C PHE A 106 8.74 -1.44 -16.33
N ASN A 107 8.69 -2.29 -17.35
CA ASN A 107 8.25 -1.89 -18.68
C ASN A 107 6.78 -1.46 -18.67
N LYS A 108 5.90 -2.22 -18.00
CA LYS A 108 4.46 -1.94 -17.93
C LYS A 108 4.16 -0.65 -17.17
N GLN A 109 4.90 -0.37 -16.10
CA GLN A 109 4.73 0.82 -15.27
C GLN A 109 5.53 2.03 -15.76
N GLY A 110 6.44 1.85 -16.74
CA GLY A 110 7.30 2.93 -17.22
C GLY A 110 8.27 3.48 -16.17
N ILE A 111 8.73 2.63 -15.23
CA ILE A 111 9.61 3.02 -14.13
C ILE A 111 10.96 2.32 -14.19
N THR A 112 12.00 2.95 -13.66
CA THR A 112 13.32 2.33 -13.54
C THR A 112 13.50 1.57 -12.21
N ARG A 113 14.60 0.80 -12.12
CA ARG A 113 15.05 0.18 -10.85
C ARG A 113 15.24 1.21 -9.73
N GLN A 114 15.74 2.40 -10.07
CA GLN A 114 16.00 3.45 -9.09
C GLN A 114 14.70 4.10 -8.63
N ASP A 115 13.75 4.34 -9.53
CA ASP A 115 12.43 4.87 -9.19
C ASP A 115 11.70 3.94 -8.23
N PHE A 116 11.67 2.63 -8.53
CA PHE A 116 11.10 1.64 -7.63
C PHE A 116 11.73 1.67 -6.25
N ARG A 117 13.07 1.73 -6.19
CA ARG A 117 13.79 1.80 -4.90
C ARG A 117 13.50 3.09 -4.15
N ASN A 118 13.31 4.21 -4.84
CA ASN A 118 12.95 5.49 -4.23
C ASN A 118 11.52 5.45 -3.65
N LEU A 119 10.58 4.82 -4.35
CA LEU A 119 9.17 4.73 -3.94
C LEU A 119 8.95 3.73 -2.79
N VAL A 120 9.61 2.57 -2.86
CA VAL A 120 9.36 1.44 -1.94
C VAL A 120 10.44 1.33 -0.86
N GLY A 121 11.59 1.99 -1.04
CA GLY A 121 12.71 1.96 -0.08
C GLY A 121 13.59 0.70 -0.14
N MET A 122 13.33 -0.24 -1.05
CA MET A 122 14.10 -1.50 -1.14
C MET A 122 14.20 -2.04 -2.57
N LYS A 123 15.02 -3.10 -2.75
CA LYS A 123 15.17 -3.77 -4.05
C LYS A 123 13.96 -4.64 -4.34
N PHE A 124 13.59 -4.76 -5.63
CA PHE A 124 12.45 -5.55 -6.10
C PHE A 124 12.39 -6.98 -5.51
N GLY A 125 13.48 -7.74 -5.57
CA GLY A 125 13.51 -9.09 -5.02
C GLY A 125 13.38 -9.17 -3.49
N GLN A 126 13.75 -8.11 -2.76
CA GLN A 126 13.52 -8.02 -1.32
C GLN A 126 12.06 -7.64 -1.03
N PHE A 127 11.50 -6.73 -1.83
CA PHE A 127 10.10 -6.34 -1.74
C PHE A 127 9.16 -7.53 -1.88
N LEU A 128 9.37 -8.39 -2.89
CA LEU A 128 8.55 -9.59 -3.09
C LEU A 128 8.60 -10.57 -1.90
N LYS A 129 9.66 -10.54 -1.10
CA LYS A 129 9.88 -11.43 0.06
C LYS A 129 9.24 -10.92 1.35
N LYS A 130 8.53 -9.79 1.31
CA LYS A 130 7.76 -9.31 2.46
C LYS A 130 6.73 -10.37 2.87
N SER A 131 6.66 -10.65 4.17
CA SER A 131 5.74 -11.64 4.74
C SER A 131 4.28 -11.35 4.42
N GLU A 132 3.96 -10.07 4.27
CA GLU A 132 2.64 -9.56 3.92
C GLU A 132 2.19 -9.99 2.51
N PHE A 133 3.11 -10.44 1.65
CA PHE A 133 2.79 -10.81 0.26
C PHE A 133 2.77 -12.31 0.00
N VAL A 134 2.78 -13.14 1.05
CA VAL A 134 2.75 -14.61 0.93
C VAL A 134 1.50 -15.15 0.23
N THR A 135 0.42 -14.35 0.21
CA THR A 135 -0.82 -14.65 -0.53
C THR A 135 -0.67 -14.43 -2.03
N PHE A 136 0.18 -13.50 -2.46
CA PHE A 136 0.42 -13.20 -3.87
C PHE A 136 1.55 -14.04 -4.47
N PHE A 137 2.58 -14.33 -3.66
CA PHE A 137 3.87 -14.82 -4.15
C PHE A 137 4.33 -16.06 -3.40
N GLU A 138 4.85 -17.02 -4.15
CA GLU A 138 5.59 -18.17 -3.61
C GLU A 138 6.98 -18.27 -4.23
N PHE A 139 8.00 -18.43 -3.40
CA PHE A 139 9.38 -18.51 -3.88
C PHE A 139 9.78 -19.94 -4.12
N VAL A 140 10.36 -20.19 -5.31
CA VAL A 140 10.95 -21.48 -5.66
C VAL A 140 12.46 -21.29 -5.77
N GLY A 141 13.15 -21.51 -4.65
CA GLY A 141 14.57 -21.18 -4.51
C GLY A 141 14.81 -19.66 -4.45
N GLU A 142 16.01 -19.22 -4.83
CA GLU A 142 16.42 -17.83 -4.63
C GLU A 142 16.00 -16.86 -5.75
N SER A 143 15.80 -17.37 -6.96
CA SER A 143 15.69 -16.56 -8.19
C SER A 143 14.41 -16.79 -8.98
N LYS A 144 13.50 -17.63 -8.47
CA LYS A 144 12.23 -17.93 -9.13
C LYS A 144 11.04 -17.75 -8.19
N ILE A 145 9.90 -17.44 -8.79
CA ILE A 145 8.66 -17.09 -8.10
C ILE A 145 7.47 -17.69 -8.85
N ILE A 146 6.46 -18.09 -8.11
CA ILE A 146 5.12 -18.40 -8.58
C ILE A 146 4.21 -17.23 -8.21
N LEU A 147 3.42 -16.77 -9.19
CA LEU A 147 2.30 -15.87 -8.95
C LEU A 147 1.09 -16.75 -8.61
N LYS A 148 0.65 -16.74 -7.35
CA LYS A 148 -0.39 -17.66 -6.87
C LYS A 148 -1.74 -17.29 -7.47
N LYS A 149 -2.53 -18.27 -7.88
CA LYS A 149 -3.93 -18.00 -8.22
C LYS A 149 -4.71 -17.64 -6.95
N ILE A 150 -5.48 -16.56 -6.98
CA ILE A 150 -6.33 -16.12 -5.88
C ILE A 150 -7.78 -16.31 -6.33
N GLU A 151 -8.53 -17.14 -5.62
CA GLU A 151 -9.90 -17.51 -6.02
C GLU A 151 -10.97 -16.49 -5.58
N ASN A 152 -10.69 -15.70 -4.53
CA ASN A 152 -11.56 -14.62 -4.05
C ASN A 152 -10.74 -13.35 -3.77
N GLU A 153 -10.94 -12.30 -4.56
CA GLU A 153 -10.27 -11.00 -4.34
C GLU A 153 -10.78 -10.27 -3.08
N GLU A 154 -12.00 -10.56 -2.62
CA GLU A 154 -12.67 -9.86 -1.51
C GLU A 154 -12.04 -10.16 -0.14
N ASP A 155 -11.45 -11.34 0.08
CA ASP A 155 -10.88 -11.74 1.37
C ASP A 155 -9.52 -11.07 1.70
N ILE A 156 -8.82 -10.57 0.68
CA ILE A 156 -7.47 -9.98 0.85
C ILE A 156 -7.54 -8.54 1.38
N PHE A 157 -8.64 -7.84 1.11
CA PHE A 157 -8.78 -6.41 1.39
C PHE A 157 -9.83 -6.09 2.47
N SER A 158 -10.52 -7.11 3.00
CA SER A 158 -11.53 -6.98 4.06
C SER A 158 -10.95 -6.92 5.48
N ASN A 159 -9.65 -7.17 5.68
CA ASN A 159 -9.02 -7.15 7.00
C ASN A 159 -8.13 -5.91 7.15
N GLY A 160 -8.78 -4.78 7.38
CA GLY A 160 -8.13 -3.50 7.63
C GLY A 160 -9.01 -2.53 8.41
N ASP A 161 -9.66 -3.03 9.46
CA ASP A 161 -10.23 -2.21 10.55
C ASP A 161 -9.12 -1.54 11.38
#